data_AF-A0A1V2QX71-F1
#
_entry.id   AF-A0A1V2QX71-F1
#
_cell.length_a   1.000
_cell.length_b   1.000
_cell.length_c   1.000
_cell.angle_alpha   90.00
_cell.angle_beta   90.00
_cell.angle_gamma   90.00
#
_symmetry.space_group_name_H-M   'P 1'
#
loop_
_entity.id
_entity.type
_entity.pdbx_description
1 polymer ?
#
loop_
_entity_poly.entity_id
_entity_poly.type
_entity_poly.pdbx_seq_one_letter_code
_entity_poly.pdbx_strand_id
1 'polypeptide(L)'
;MPRRVIATVAALIATATIGLVVVLWWAGTAGLSGAALVTARFDALRTGLSIGVGGGGVFALYLAWRRQHATEIGLVQKERDQADVARAYKLQRQTAEHNRLHAERVAATTERDAEARRITDLYAKAVEQLGSDKTPVRHGGLYALERLAQDHPDNPSLRQTVVNVLCAYLRAPFDLPGDPPDANTDRTARDEHRERVQEREVRLTAQRILISHLNPGDDAEHSPATFWADIDLELTSAVLIKLGHDRLPATQRDVPSGHLHRGRLVPAKRLSPGTPGSTKRRSPRKLRSAERRSATIRPDRRSTSRRGPSDGSTQSTT
;
A
#
# COMPACT_ATOMS: atom_id res chain seq x y z
N MET A 1 22.06 -45.15 30.38
CA MET A 1 22.24 -45.69 31.75
C MET A 1 22.25 -44.52 32.73
N PRO A 2 21.41 -44.52 33.78
CA PRO A 2 21.33 -43.38 34.70
C PRO A 2 22.66 -43.23 35.45
N ARG A 3 23.22 -42.02 35.49
CA ARG A 3 24.47 -41.68 36.20
C ARG A 3 24.53 -42.22 37.65
N ARG A 4 23.37 -42.40 38.29
CA ARG A 4 23.21 -42.97 39.63
C ARG A 4 23.56 -44.46 39.70
N VAL A 5 23.34 -45.22 38.61
CA VAL A 5 23.62 -46.67 38.55
C VAL A 5 25.12 -46.93 38.46
N ILE A 6 25.86 -46.14 37.68
CA ILE A 6 27.31 -46.30 37.56
C ILE A 6 28.02 -45.94 38.88
N ALA A 7 27.58 -44.87 39.54
CA ALA A 7 28.15 -44.46 40.83
C ALA A 7 27.87 -45.46 41.96
N THR A 8 26.67 -46.06 42.00
CA THR A 8 26.31 -47.06 43.01
C THR A 8 27.06 -48.37 42.81
N VAL A 9 27.20 -48.85 41.57
CA VAL A 9 27.99 -50.05 41.28
C VAL A 9 29.47 -49.86 41.63
N ALA A 10 30.06 -48.70 41.32
CA ALA A 10 31.45 -48.41 41.69
C ALA A 10 31.65 -48.36 43.23
N ALA A 11 30.71 -47.78 43.98
CA ALA A 11 30.76 -47.75 45.44
C ALA A 11 30.62 -49.15 46.07
N LEU A 12 29.75 -50.00 45.49
CA LEU A 12 29.58 -51.39 45.94
C LEU A 12 30.83 -52.23 45.70
N ILE A 13 31.47 -52.07 44.54
CA ILE A 13 32.73 -52.79 44.23
C ILE A 13 33.84 -52.33 45.19
N ALA A 14 33.96 -51.02 45.45
CA ALA A 14 34.97 -50.49 46.37
C ALA A 14 34.76 -50.95 47.82
N THR A 15 33.52 -50.98 48.30
CA THR A 15 33.20 -51.46 49.66
C THR A 15 33.42 -52.96 49.80
N ALA A 16 33.06 -53.75 48.78
CA ALA A 16 33.33 -55.19 48.75
C ALA A 16 34.83 -55.51 48.74
N THR A 17 35.64 -54.78 47.97
CA THR A 17 37.10 -54.98 47.94
C THR A 17 37.76 -54.57 49.25
N ILE A 18 37.35 -53.46 49.87
CA ILE A 18 37.83 -53.05 51.20
C ILE A 18 37.47 -54.11 52.25
N GLY A 19 36.22 -54.60 52.25
CA GLY A 19 35.78 -55.65 53.16
C GLY A 19 36.57 -56.94 53.02
N LEU A 20 36.84 -57.37 51.78
CA LEU A 20 37.64 -58.57 51.51
C LEU A 20 39.08 -58.43 52.03
N VAL A 21 39.70 -57.27 51.85
CA VAL A 21 41.05 -56.99 52.35
C VAL A 21 41.10 -57.03 53.88
N VAL A 22 40.10 -56.46 54.57
CA VAL A 22 40.01 -56.49 56.04
C VAL A 22 39.83 -57.92 56.57
N VAL A 23 39.00 -58.73 55.91
CA VAL A 23 38.78 -60.14 56.30
C VAL A 23 40.06 -60.96 56.13
N LEU A 24 40.74 -60.83 54.99
CA LEU A 24 42.01 -61.53 54.74
C LEU A 24 43.11 -61.09 55.70
N TRP A 25 43.16 -59.79 56.05
CA TRP A 25 44.07 -59.27 57.08
C TRP A 25 43.82 -59.92 58.44
N TRP A 26 42.56 -59.98 58.87
CA TRP A 26 42.20 -60.56 60.17
C TRP A 26 42.52 -62.05 60.23
N ALA A 27 42.22 -62.80 59.16
CA ALA A 27 42.52 -64.21 59.06
C ALA A 27 44.03 -64.51 59.02
N GLY A 28 44.81 -63.67 58.34
CA GLY A 28 46.27 -63.85 58.20
C GLY A 28 47.09 -63.39 59.41
N THR A 29 46.51 -62.63 60.34
CA THR A 29 47.21 -62.10 61.52
C THR A 29 46.80 -62.76 62.85
N ALA A 30 45.76 -63.59 62.84
CA ALA A 30 45.32 -64.36 64.00
C ALA A 30 46.40 -65.40 64.40
N GLY A 31 47.05 -65.19 65.55
CA GLY A 31 48.03 -66.12 66.13
C GLY A 31 49.51 -65.74 65.95
N LEU A 32 49.82 -64.61 65.30
CA LEU A 32 51.20 -64.12 65.18
C LEU A 32 51.59 -63.17 66.32
N SER A 33 52.74 -63.41 66.96
CA SER A 33 53.32 -62.53 67.99
C SER A 33 54.82 -62.27 67.73
N GLY A 34 55.32 -61.11 68.16
CA GLY A 34 56.73 -60.72 67.98
C GLY A 34 57.11 -60.32 66.54
N ALA A 35 58.31 -60.71 66.09
CA ALA A 35 58.93 -60.24 64.84
C ALA A 35 58.14 -60.61 63.57
N ALA A 36 57.47 -61.77 63.54
CA ALA A 36 56.66 -62.21 62.40
C ALA A 36 55.45 -61.30 62.13
N LEU A 37 54.91 -60.68 63.18
CA LEU A 37 53.81 -59.72 63.05
C LEU A 37 54.28 -58.41 62.41
N VAL A 38 55.53 -57.99 62.65
CA VAL A 38 56.12 -56.79 62.04
C VAL A 38 56.35 -56.99 60.55
N THR A 39 56.87 -58.15 60.15
CA THR A 39 57.07 -58.50 58.74
C THR A 39 55.74 -58.58 57.98
N ALA A 40 54.72 -59.22 58.57
CA ALA A 40 53.38 -59.27 57.98
C ALA A 40 52.76 -57.87 57.81
N ARG A 41 52.96 -56.97 58.79
CA ARG A 41 52.50 -55.57 58.69
C ARG A 41 53.20 -54.81 57.58
N PHE A 42 54.50 -55.05 57.37
CA PHE A 42 55.29 -54.38 56.34
C PHE A 42 54.92 -54.85 54.92
N ASP A 43 54.73 -56.16 54.72
CA ASP A 43 54.28 -56.70 53.43
C ASP A 43 52.87 -56.26 53.08
N ALA A 44 51.99 -56.15 54.08
CA ALA A 44 50.63 -55.71 53.87
C ALA A 44 50.51 -54.18 53.70
N LEU A 45 51.40 -53.39 54.32
CA LEU A 45 51.60 -51.99 53.96
C LEU A 45 52.08 -51.86 52.51
N ARG A 46 53.01 -52.73 52.06
CA ARG A 46 53.54 -52.72 50.70
C ARG A 46 52.48 -53.10 49.66
N THR A 47 51.62 -54.08 49.95
CA THR A 47 50.49 -54.45 49.08
C THR A 47 49.36 -53.42 49.13
N GLY A 48 49.09 -52.82 50.29
CA GLY A 48 48.15 -51.71 50.41
C GLY A 48 48.59 -50.49 49.60
N LEU A 49 49.89 -50.18 49.62
CA LEU A 49 50.46 -49.07 48.86
C LEU A 49 50.38 -49.31 47.34
N SER A 50 50.62 -50.53 46.86
CA SER A 50 50.55 -50.85 45.42
C SER A 50 49.12 -50.83 44.88
N ILE A 51 48.14 -51.27 45.69
CA ILE A 51 46.70 -51.18 45.35
C ILE A 51 46.25 -49.71 45.32
N GLY A 52 46.73 -48.88 46.24
CA GLY A 52 46.45 -47.43 46.26
C GLY A 52 46.97 -46.70 45.03
N VAL A 53 48.18 -47.04 44.55
CA VAL A 53 48.76 -46.47 43.33
C VAL A 53 47.96 -46.87 42.08
N GLY A 54 47.46 -48.12 42.01
CA GLY A 54 46.57 -48.57 40.93
C GLY A 54 45.22 -47.85 40.92
N GLY A 55 44.64 -47.60 42.10
CA GLY A 55 43.38 -46.87 42.26
C GLY A 55 43.46 -45.41 41.83
N GLY A 56 44.59 -44.74 42.11
CA GLY A 56 44.83 -43.36 41.69
C GLY A 56 44.81 -43.17 40.16
N GLY A 57 45.37 -44.12 39.41
CA GLY A 57 45.36 -44.10 37.95
C GLY A 57 43.94 -44.25 37.36
N VAL A 58 43.15 -45.19 37.88
CA VAL A 58 41.75 -45.39 37.46
C VAL A 58 40.89 -44.18 37.81
N PHE A 59 41.11 -43.57 38.99
CA PHE A 59 40.42 -42.37 39.40
C PHE A 59 40.76 -41.16 38.52
N ALA A 60 42.03 -41.00 38.15
CA ALA A 60 42.48 -39.96 37.22
C ALA A 60 41.84 -40.14 35.82
N LEU A 61 41.81 -41.37 35.30
CA LEU A 61 41.12 -41.72 34.06
C LEU A 61 39.62 -41.41 34.10
N TYR A 62 38.95 -41.74 35.21
CA TYR A 62 37.54 -41.43 35.41
C TYR A 62 37.27 -39.91 35.42
N LEU A 63 38.11 -39.13 36.11
CA LEU A 63 37.99 -37.67 36.11
C LEU A 63 38.28 -37.06 34.75
N ALA A 64 39.27 -37.58 34.02
CA ALA A 64 39.57 -37.17 32.65
C ALA A 64 38.39 -37.43 31.73
N TRP A 65 37.81 -38.64 31.76
CA TRP A 65 36.60 -38.99 31.00
C TRP A 65 35.39 -38.13 31.41
N ARG A 66 35.17 -37.91 32.71
CA ARG A 66 34.09 -37.05 33.21
C ARG A 66 34.23 -35.61 32.71
N ARG A 67 35.45 -35.07 32.72
CA ARG A 67 35.74 -33.72 32.21
C ARG A 67 35.52 -33.65 30.70
N GLN A 68 36.00 -34.64 29.96
CA GLN A 68 35.85 -34.74 28.52
C GLN A 68 34.37 -34.82 28.10
N HIS A 69 33.57 -35.66 28.76
CA HIS A 69 32.13 -35.75 28.48
C HIS A 69 31.36 -34.47 28.86
N ALA A 70 31.76 -33.76 29.92
CA ALA A 70 31.14 -32.47 30.25
C ALA A 70 31.42 -31.41 29.17
N THR A 71 32.64 -31.40 28.62
CA THR A 71 32.98 -30.49 27.51
C THR A 71 32.29 -30.86 26.21
N GLU A 72 32.18 -32.15 25.87
CA GLU A 72 31.49 -32.63 24.67
C GLU A 72 29.99 -32.25 24.70
N ILE A 73 29.31 -32.40 25.84
CA ILE A 73 27.91 -31.99 25.99
C ILE A 73 27.74 -30.47 25.83
N GLY A 74 28.65 -29.68 26.42
CA GLY A 74 28.62 -28.22 26.31
C GLY A 74 28.83 -27.72 24.88
N LEU A 75 29.66 -28.41 24.08
CA LEU A 75 29.86 -28.08 22.66
C LEU A 75 28.60 -28.36 21.84
N VAL A 76 27.98 -29.52 22.02
CA VAL A 76 26.73 -29.88 21.31
C VAL A 76 25.60 -28.91 21.63
N GLN A 77 25.51 -28.43 22.87
CA GLN A 77 24.51 -27.42 23.23
C GLN A 77 24.79 -26.07 22.56
N LYS A 78 26.06 -25.63 22.54
CA LYS A 78 26.47 -24.42 21.82
C LYS A 78 26.15 -24.46 20.33
N GLU A 79 26.35 -25.60 19.65
CA GLU A 79 26.02 -25.77 18.24
C GLU A 79 24.50 -25.60 17.99
N ARG A 80 23.66 -26.14 18.88
CA ARG A 80 22.20 -25.97 18.80
C ARG A 80 21.78 -24.53 19.03
N ASP A 81 22.34 -23.88 20.05
CA ASP A 81 22.06 -22.48 20.37
C ASP A 81 22.47 -21.57 19.19
N GLN A 82 23.63 -21.84 18.56
CA GLN A 82 24.07 -21.13 17.35
C GLN A 82 23.12 -21.36 16.16
N ALA A 83 22.64 -22.58 15.97
CA ALA A 83 21.68 -22.90 14.92
C ALA A 83 20.32 -22.21 15.15
N ASP A 84 19.89 -22.07 16.40
CA ASP A 84 18.63 -21.42 16.77
C ASP A 84 18.73 -19.90 16.62
N VAL A 85 19.86 -19.29 17.00
CA VAL A 85 20.15 -17.87 16.74
C VAL A 85 20.19 -17.59 15.23
N ALA A 86 20.82 -18.47 14.44
CA ALA A 86 20.84 -18.34 12.98
C ALA A 86 19.43 -18.46 12.37
N ARG A 87 18.58 -19.34 12.91
CA ARG A 87 17.17 -19.46 12.50
C ARG A 87 16.35 -18.22 12.88
N ALA A 88 16.50 -17.73 14.11
CA ALA A 88 15.83 -16.53 14.59
C ALA A 88 16.21 -15.30 13.73
N TYR A 89 17.49 -15.15 13.39
CA TYR A 89 17.97 -14.08 12.52
C TYR A 89 17.36 -14.15 11.12
N LYS A 90 17.26 -15.34 10.52
CA LYS A 90 16.63 -15.53 9.20
C LYS A 90 15.14 -15.18 9.24
N LEU A 91 14.42 -15.62 10.27
CA LEU A 91 12.99 -15.30 10.46
C LEU A 91 12.77 -13.80 10.67
N GLN A 92 13.63 -13.16 11.46
CA GLN A 92 13.59 -11.72 11.69
C GLN A 92 13.76 -10.95 10.38
N ARG A 93 14.71 -11.38 9.53
CA ARG A 93 14.92 -10.78 8.21
C ARG A 93 13.71 -10.96 7.29
N GLN A 94 13.14 -12.16 7.22
CA GLN A 94 11.93 -12.42 6.42
C GLN A 94 10.73 -11.59 6.89
N THR A 95 10.54 -11.47 8.21
CA THR A 95 9.46 -10.67 8.79
C THR A 95 9.65 -9.18 8.48
N ALA A 96 10.88 -8.68 8.58
CA ALA A 96 11.20 -7.30 8.22
C ALA A 96 10.95 -7.02 6.74
N GLU A 97 11.30 -7.95 5.85
CA GLU A 97 11.03 -7.84 4.41
C GLU A 97 9.53 -7.85 4.11
N HIS A 98 8.77 -8.77 4.70
CA HIS A 98 7.32 -8.83 4.54
C HIS A 98 6.63 -7.56 5.05
N ASN A 99 7.02 -7.07 6.24
CA ASN A 99 6.50 -5.84 6.81
C ASN A 99 6.82 -4.63 5.93
N ARG A 100 8.02 -4.58 5.33
CA ARG A 100 8.39 -3.53 4.37
C ARG A 100 7.50 -3.57 3.13
N LEU A 101 7.28 -4.74 2.54
CA LEU A 101 6.40 -4.88 1.37
C LEU A 101 4.95 -4.49 1.68
N HIS A 102 4.45 -4.82 2.87
CA HIS A 102 3.13 -4.37 3.31
C HIS A 102 3.08 -2.86 3.52
N ALA A 103 4.10 -2.28 4.15
CA ALA A 103 4.19 -0.84 4.34
C ALA A 103 4.22 -0.09 3.00
N GLU A 104 4.96 -0.59 2.00
CA GLU A 104 5.00 0.00 0.65
C GLU A 104 3.64 -0.06 -0.05
N ARG A 105 2.91 -1.18 0.06
CA ARG A 105 1.55 -1.30 -0.51
C ARG A 105 0.56 -0.36 0.17
N VAL A 106 0.59 -0.30 1.51
CA VAL A 106 -0.29 0.58 2.30
C VAL A 106 0.05 2.05 2.04
N ALA A 107 1.32 2.41 1.92
CA ALA A 107 1.74 3.76 1.57
C ALA A 107 1.20 4.17 0.20
N ALA A 108 1.35 3.31 -0.82
CA ALA A 108 0.87 3.60 -2.17
C ALA A 108 -0.67 3.69 -2.27
N THR A 109 -1.43 2.94 -1.46
CA THR A 109 -2.90 3.13 -1.38
C THR A 109 -3.25 4.40 -0.62
N THR A 110 -2.54 4.70 0.46
CA THR A 110 -2.76 5.89 1.28
C THR A 110 -2.49 7.18 0.50
N GLU A 111 -1.44 7.21 -0.33
CA GLU A 111 -1.12 8.35 -1.19
C GLU A 111 -2.25 8.62 -2.20
N ARG A 112 -2.76 7.58 -2.87
CA ARG A 112 -3.90 7.70 -3.79
C ARG A 112 -5.17 8.17 -3.10
N ASP A 113 -5.48 7.60 -1.93
CA ASP A 113 -6.65 8.00 -1.14
C ASP A 113 -6.53 9.46 -0.66
N ALA A 114 -5.32 9.88 -0.26
CA ALA A 114 -5.05 11.26 0.16
C ALA A 114 -5.21 12.24 -1.00
N GLU A 115 -4.71 11.90 -2.20
CA GLU A 115 -4.89 12.71 -3.40
C GLU A 115 -6.37 12.86 -3.78
N ALA A 116 -7.13 11.76 -3.78
CA ALA A 116 -8.55 11.78 -4.10
C ALA A 116 -9.36 12.64 -3.10
N ARG A 117 -9.05 12.56 -1.80
CA ARG A 117 -9.65 13.43 -0.78
C ARG A 117 -9.29 14.89 -1.00
N ARG A 118 -8.00 15.19 -1.26
CA ARG A 118 -7.54 16.56 -1.54
C ARG A 118 -8.26 17.18 -2.74
N ILE A 119 -8.45 16.43 -3.82
CA ILE A 119 -9.20 16.89 -5.00
C ILE A 119 -10.64 17.20 -4.62
N THR A 120 -11.28 16.31 -3.86
CA THR A 120 -12.68 16.47 -3.43
C THR A 120 -12.84 17.70 -2.53
N ASP A 121 -11.92 17.92 -1.59
CA ASP A 121 -11.95 19.06 -0.68
C ASP A 121 -11.71 20.39 -1.42
N LEU A 122 -10.76 20.44 -2.35
CA LEU A 122 -10.50 21.62 -3.17
C LEU A 122 -11.68 21.95 -4.08
N TYR A 123 -12.28 20.92 -4.70
CA TYR A 123 -13.50 21.07 -5.49
C TYR A 123 -14.64 21.63 -4.65
N ALA A 124 -14.94 21.00 -3.50
CA ALA A 124 -16.00 21.43 -2.60
C ALA A 124 -15.77 22.88 -2.14
N LYS A 125 -14.52 23.24 -1.80
CA LYS A 125 -14.19 24.60 -1.38
C LYS A 125 -14.39 25.63 -2.49
N ALA A 126 -14.00 25.30 -3.72
CA ALA A 126 -14.15 26.19 -4.86
C ALA A 126 -15.63 26.39 -5.23
N VAL A 127 -16.46 25.33 -5.16
CA VAL A 127 -17.91 25.41 -5.34
C VAL A 127 -18.57 26.24 -4.24
N GLU A 128 -18.16 26.08 -2.98
CA GLU A 128 -18.63 26.92 -1.86
C GLU A 128 -18.30 28.40 -2.10
N GLN A 129 -17.08 28.71 -2.54
CA GLN A 129 -16.66 30.07 -2.88
C GLN A 129 -17.46 30.68 -4.05
N LEU A 130 -17.78 29.87 -5.06
CA LEU A 130 -18.61 30.28 -6.19
C LEU A 130 -20.03 30.68 -5.75
N GLY A 131 -20.55 30.10 -4.67
CA GLY A 131 -21.86 30.44 -4.09
C GLY A 131 -21.88 31.69 -3.21
N SER A 132 -20.75 32.39 -3.02
CA SER A 132 -20.69 33.57 -2.15
C SER A 132 -21.44 34.78 -2.74
N ASP A 133 -22.05 35.56 -1.86
CA ASP A 133 -22.59 36.90 -2.12
C ASP A 133 -21.51 37.90 -2.61
N LYS A 134 -20.23 37.66 -2.28
CA LYS A 134 -19.11 38.54 -2.62
C LYS A 134 -18.47 38.17 -3.94
N THR A 135 -18.55 39.09 -4.89
CA THR A 135 -17.98 38.99 -6.23
C THR A 135 -16.49 38.58 -6.26
N PRO A 136 -15.58 39.14 -5.43
CA PRO A 136 -14.19 38.68 -5.41
C PRO A 136 -14.02 37.21 -5.00
N VAL A 137 -14.86 36.72 -4.08
CA VAL A 137 -14.83 35.32 -3.62
C VAL A 137 -15.31 34.39 -4.74
N ARG A 138 -16.36 34.77 -5.47
CA ARG A 138 -16.84 34.01 -6.64
C ARG A 138 -15.78 33.89 -7.74
N HIS A 139 -15.07 34.97 -8.05
CA HIS A 139 -13.93 34.90 -8.99
C HIS A 139 -12.83 33.96 -8.50
N GLY A 140 -12.51 33.99 -7.20
CA GLY A 140 -11.58 33.04 -6.60
C GLY A 140 -12.02 31.59 -6.78
N GLY A 141 -13.31 31.29 -6.57
CA GLY A 141 -13.90 29.97 -6.82
C GLY A 141 -13.79 29.53 -8.28
N LEU A 142 -14.06 30.42 -9.24
CA LEU A 142 -13.93 30.13 -10.67
C LEU A 142 -12.49 29.75 -11.07
N TYR A 143 -11.50 30.54 -10.65
CA TYR A 143 -10.09 30.26 -10.96
C TYR A 143 -9.57 29.03 -10.21
N ALA A 144 -10.09 28.75 -9.01
CA ALA A 144 -9.77 27.52 -8.29
C ALA A 144 -10.31 26.28 -9.02
N LEU A 145 -11.54 26.33 -9.55
CA LEU A 145 -12.12 25.26 -10.37
C LEU A 145 -11.35 25.06 -11.68
N GLU A 146 -11.03 26.15 -12.38
CA GLU A 146 -10.22 26.12 -13.61
C GLU A 146 -8.87 25.43 -13.36
N ARG A 147 -8.16 25.90 -12.34
CA ARG A 147 -6.86 25.32 -11.96
C ARG A 147 -6.98 23.85 -11.57
N LEU A 148 -8.01 23.47 -10.80
CA LEU A 148 -8.22 22.08 -10.40
C LEU A 148 -8.48 21.18 -11.62
N ALA A 149 -9.24 21.62 -12.61
CA ALA A 149 -9.44 20.88 -13.86
C ALA A 149 -8.15 20.80 -14.71
N GLN A 150 -7.34 21.85 -14.71
CA GLN A 150 -6.12 21.94 -15.49
C GLN A 150 -4.97 21.13 -14.91
N ASP A 151 -4.78 21.15 -13.59
CA ASP A 151 -3.67 20.50 -12.87
C ASP A 151 -3.82 18.96 -12.84
N HIS A 152 -4.98 18.41 -13.22
CA HIS A 152 -5.28 16.98 -13.20
C HIS A 152 -5.72 16.44 -14.59
N PRO A 153 -4.83 16.42 -15.61
CA PRO A 153 -5.16 15.99 -16.96
C PRO A 153 -5.57 14.51 -17.07
N ASP A 154 -5.07 13.66 -16.17
CA ASP A 154 -5.37 12.22 -16.14
C ASP A 154 -6.81 11.90 -15.65
N ASN A 155 -7.56 12.92 -15.20
CA ASN A 155 -8.93 12.79 -14.73
C ASN A 155 -9.92 13.59 -15.62
N PRO A 156 -10.29 13.07 -16.80
CA PRO A 156 -11.21 13.76 -17.71
C PRO A 156 -12.62 13.93 -17.11
N SER A 157 -13.06 13.03 -16.21
CA SER A 157 -14.33 13.18 -15.50
C SER A 157 -14.37 14.40 -14.57
N LEU A 158 -13.23 14.80 -13.99
CA LEU A 158 -13.14 16.01 -13.18
C LEU A 158 -13.32 17.27 -14.04
N ARG A 159 -12.69 17.31 -15.22
CA ARG A 159 -12.87 18.42 -16.18
C ARG A 159 -14.33 18.57 -16.58
N GLN A 160 -14.99 17.48 -16.94
CA GLN A 160 -16.41 17.50 -17.25
C GLN A 160 -17.25 17.98 -16.06
N THR A 161 -16.91 17.57 -14.83
CA THR A 161 -17.61 18.01 -13.61
C THR A 161 -17.47 19.51 -13.39
N VAL A 162 -16.26 20.06 -13.55
CA VAL A 162 -16.00 21.51 -13.47
C VAL A 162 -16.79 22.25 -14.56
N VAL A 163 -16.76 21.78 -15.80
CA VAL A 163 -17.54 22.37 -16.89
C VAL A 163 -19.04 22.36 -16.59
N ASN A 164 -19.57 21.27 -16.03
CA ASN A 164 -20.97 21.19 -15.64
C ASN A 164 -21.35 22.23 -14.58
N VAL A 165 -20.47 22.48 -13.60
CA VAL A 165 -20.67 23.54 -12.60
C VAL A 165 -20.68 24.92 -13.25
N LEU A 166 -19.73 25.20 -14.15
CA LEU A 166 -19.68 26.48 -14.87
C LEU A 166 -20.92 26.67 -15.75
N CYS A 167 -21.36 25.63 -16.45
CA CYS A 167 -22.58 25.65 -17.25
C CYS A 167 -23.82 25.88 -16.37
N ALA A 168 -23.92 25.20 -15.23
CA ALA A 168 -25.01 25.39 -14.28
C ALA A 168 -25.05 26.83 -13.75
N TYR A 169 -23.89 27.42 -13.44
CA TYR A 169 -23.76 28.82 -13.03
C TYR A 169 -24.27 29.78 -14.11
N LEU A 170 -23.84 29.59 -15.37
CA LEU A 170 -24.28 30.42 -16.50
C LEU A 170 -25.78 30.28 -16.82
N ARG A 171 -26.37 29.13 -16.50
CA ARG A 171 -27.81 28.84 -16.67
C ARG A 171 -28.70 29.46 -15.59
N ALA A 172 -28.14 29.92 -14.47
CA ALA A 172 -28.95 30.62 -13.47
C ALA A 172 -29.62 31.86 -14.11
N PRO A 173 -30.87 32.20 -13.74
CA PRO A 173 -31.53 33.40 -14.26
C PRO A 173 -30.69 34.65 -14.03
N PHE A 174 -30.64 35.53 -15.03
CA PHE A 174 -29.86 36.76 -14.97
C PHE A 174 -30.38 37.79 -15.95
N ASP A 175 -30.67 38.98 -15.44
CA ASP A 175 -31.02 40.14 -16.23
C ASP A 175 -29.77 40.98 -16.49
N LEU A 176 -29.52 41.26 -17.76
CA LEU A 176 -28.42 42.13 -18.18
C LEU A 176 -28.60 43.53 -17.57
N PRO A 177 -27.57 44.12 -16.95
CA PRO A 177 -27.65 45.48 -16.46
C PRO A 177 -27.83 46.44 -17.65
N GLY A 178 -28.87 47.28 -17.57
CA GLY A 178 -29.09 48.40 -18.49
C GLY A 178 -28.16 49.57 -18.21
N ASP A 179 -28.57 50.78 -18.60
CA ASP A 179 -27.81 52.00 -18.35
C ASP A 179 -27.63 52.28 -16.85
N PRO A 180 -26.55 52.98 -16.45
CA PRO A 180 -26.35 53.39 -15.07
C PRO A 180 -27.56 54.20 -14.56
N PRO A 181 -28.08 53.92 -13.36
CA PRO A 181 -29.19 54.67 -12.80
C PRO A 181 -28.79 56.12 -12.52
N ASP A 182 -29.74 57.04 -12.67
CA ASP A 182 -29.54 58.46 -12.38
C ASP A 182 -29.07 58.69 -10.93
N ALA A 183 -28.30 59.76 -10.71
CA ALA A 183 -27.79 60.11 -9.39
C ALA A 183 -28.91 60.33 -8.35
N ASN A 184 -30.13 60.66 -8.78
CA ASN A 184 -31.28 60.89 -7.91
C ASN A 184 -32.10 59.62 -7.63
N THR A 185 -31.76 58.48 -8.25
CA THR A 185 -32.45 57.20 -8.04
C THR A 185 -32.34 56.74 -6.58
N ASP A 186 -33.30 55.98 -6.09
CA ASP A 186 -33.21 55.40 -4.74
C ASP A 186 -31.95 54.54 -4.55
N ARG A 187 -31.45 54.47 -3.30
CA ARG A 187 -30.24 53.71 -2.95
C ARG A 187 -30.38 52.23 -3.28
N THR A 188 -31.53 51.61 -3.02
CA THR A 188 -31.75 50.18 -3.27
C THR A 188 -31.60 49.87 -4.76
N ALA A 189 -32.23 50.65 -5.64
CA ALA A 189 -32.12 50.44 -7.08
C ALA A 189 -30.67 50.64 -7.62
N ARG A 190 -29.89 51.54 -7.03
CA ARG A 190 -28.45 51.69 -7.34
C ARG A 190 -27.64 50.49 -6.89
N ASP A 191 -27.93 49.95 -5.71
CA ASP A 191 -27.23 48.79 -5.16
C ASP A 191 -27.56 47.52 -5.96
N GLU A 192 -28.83 47.30 -6.32
CA GLU A 192 -29.24 46.21 -7.23
C GLU A 192 -28.58 46.31 -8.62
N HIS A 193 -28.49 47.53 -9.18
CA HIS A 193 -27.78 47.72 -10.45
C HIS A 193 -26.30 47.35 -10.31
N ARG A 194 -25.66 47.75 -9.20
CA ARG A 194 -24.25 47.40 -8.91
C ARG A 194 -24.07 45.89 -8.79
N GLU A 195 -24.99 45.19 -8.13
CA GLU A 195 -24.98 43.72 -8.03
C GLU A 195 -25.13 43.05 -9.41
N ARG A 196 -26.05 43.53 -10.27
CA ARG A 196 -26.18 43.02 -11.65
C ARG A 196 -24.91 43.24 -12.48
N VAL A 197 -24.27 44.40 -12.36
CA VAL A 197 -22.98 44.68 -13.02
C VAL A 197 -21.89 43.74 -12.51
N GLN A 198 -21.81 43.51 -11.21
CA GLN A 198 -20.84 42.58 -10.63
C GLN A 198 -21.08 41.13 -11.08
N GLU A 199 -22.33 40.69 -11.11
CA GLU A 199 -22.71 39.35 -11.58
C GLU A 199 -22.37 39.15 -13.06
N ARG A 200 -22.56 40.19 -13.89
CA ARG A 200 -22.11 40.19 -15.29
C ARG A 200 -20.63 39.87 -15.41
N GLU A 201 -19.77 40.46 -14.58
CA GLU A 201 -18.32 40.22 -14.62
C GLU A 201 -17.93 38.79 -14.23
N VAL A 202 -18.61 38.21 -13.23
CA VAL A 202 -18.38 36.80 -12.86
C VAL A 202 -18.77 35.87 -14.01
N ARG A 203 -19.92 36.13 -14.67
CA ARG A 203 -20.38 35.35 -15.83
C ARG A 203 -19.47 35.48 -17.03
N LEU A 204 -18.89 36.66 -17.26
CA LEU A 204 -17.87 36.87 -18.30
C LEU A 204 -16.61 36.04 -18.00
N THR A 205 -16.21 35.96 -16.73
CA THR A 205 -15.07 35.13 -16.31
C THR A 205 -15.34 33.65 -16.57
N ALA A 206 -16.51 33.13 -16.18
CA ALA A 206 -16.88 31.74 -16.46
C ALA A 206 -16.92 31.43 -17.97
N GLN A 207 -17.46 32.34 -18.80
CA GLN A 207 -17.44 32.19 -20.26
C GLN A 207 -16.02 32.20 -20.84
N ARG A 208 -15.14 33.07 -20.34
CA ARG A 208 -13.73 33.13 -20.78
C ARG A 208 -12.99 31.85 -20.47
N ILE A 209 -13.19 31.27 -19.28
CA ILE A 209 -12.61 29.97 -18.90
C ILE A 209 -13.07 28.89 -19.90
N LEU A 210 -14.37 28.78 -20.14
CA LEU A 210 -14.89 27.80 -21.11
C LEU A 210 -14.31 28.02 -22.52
N ILE A 211 -14.28 29.26 -23.02
CA ILE A 211 -13.76 29.55 -24.36
C ILE A 211 -12.26 29.23 -24.46
N SER A 212 -11.48 29.57 -23.43
CA SER A 212 -10.04 29.30 -23.36
C SER A 212 -9.76 27.80 -23.47
N HIS A 213 -10.49 26.99 -22.71
CA HIS A 213 -10.25 25.56 -22.62
C HIS A 213 -10.93 24.72 -23.70
N LEU A 214 -11.91 25.26 -24.41
CA LEU A 214 -12.60 24.57 -25.51
C LEU A 214 -12.07 24.96 -26.89
N ASN A 215 -11.01 25.75 -26.93
CA ASN A 215 -10.31 26.09 -28.16
C ASN A 215 -9.20 25.05 -28.45
N PRO A 216 -9.34 24.19 -29.48
CA PRO A 216 -8.30 23.23 -29.86
C PRO A 216 -7.07 23.88 -30.51
N GLY A 217 -7.08 25.20 -30.73
CA GLY A 217 -6.05 25.92 -31.49
C GLY A 217 -6.27 25.83 -33.00
N ASP A 218 -5.39 26.49 -33.75
CA ASP A 218 -5.47 26.54 -35.22
C ASP A 218 -4.90 25.27 -35.88
N ASP A 219 -4.04 24.54 -35.16
CA ASP A 219 -3.45 23.28 -35.61
C ASP A 219 -4.16 22.09 -34.95
N ALA A 220 -4.92 21.33 -35.75
CA ALA A 220 -5.63 20.15 -35.29
C ALA A 220 -4.71 18.97 -34.93
N GLU A 221 -3.45 18.98 -35.37
CA GLU A 221 -2.46 17.95 -35.01
C GLU A 221 -1.75 18.26 -33.69
N HIS A 222 -1.72 19.53 -33.26
CA HIS A 222 -1.02 19.99 -32.07
C HIS A 222 -1.90 20.91 -31.20
N SER A 223 -2.91 20.34 -30.55
CA SER A 223 -3.74 21.10 -29.62
C SER A 223 -2.95 21.60 -28.40
N PRO A 224 -3.25 22.81 -27.89
CA PRO A 224 -2.62 23.35 -26.69
C PRO A 224 -2.80 22.43 -25.46
N ALA A 225 -1.84 22.43 -24.53
CA ALA A 225 -1.96 21.71 -23.26
C ALA A 225 -3.12 22.20 -22.37
N THR A 226 -3.64 23.40 -22.65
CA THR A 226 -4.82 23.97 -22.01
C THR A 226 -6.13 23.46 -22.60
N PHE A 227 -6.12 22.81 -23.77
CA PHE A 227 -7.35 22.33 -24.40
C PHE A 227 -7.95 21.13 -23.64
N TRP A 228 -9.25 21.20 -23.38
CA TRP A 228 -10.04 20.13 -22.78
C TRP A 228 -10.83 19.41 -23.87
N ALA A 229 -10.29 18.27 -24.31
CA ALA A 229 -10.95 17.40 -25.28
C ALA A 229 -12.19 16.69 -24.70
N ASP A 230 -13.10 16.27 -25.58
CA ASP A 230 -14.27 15.43 -25.28
C ASP A 230 -15.21 16.00 -24.21
N ILE A 231 -15.39 17.32 -24.19
CA ILE A 231 -16.31 18.01 -23.27
C ILE A 231 -17.72 18.10 -23.86
N ASP A 232 -18.71 17.70 -23.07
CA ASP A 232 -20.12 17.93 -23.34
C ASP A 232 -20.56 19.27 -22.71
N LEU A 233 -21.18 20.16 -23.50
CA LEU A 233 -21.70 21.45 -23.02
C LEU A 233 -23.22 21.45 -22.93
N GLU A 234 -23.73 21.93 -21.80
CA GLU A 234 -25.16 22.07 -21.55
C GLU A 234 -25.48 23.51 -21.13
N LEU A 235 -25.74 24.36 -22.12
CA LEU A 235 -26.02 25.79 -21.95
C LEU A 235 -27.48 26.14 -22.25
N THR A 236 -28.40 25.17 -22.20
CA THR A 236 -29.82 25.43 -22.43
C THR A 236 -30.33 26.48 -21.44
N SER A 237 -30.96 27.53 -21.98
CA SER A 237 -31.49 28.68 -21.25
C SER A 237 -30.43 29.58 -20.58
N ALA A 238 -29.14 29.41 -20.88
CA ALA A 238 -28.11 30.32 -20.40
C ALA A 238 -28.20 31.69 -21.10
N VAL A 239 -28.05 32.76 -20.31
CA VAL A 239 -27.87 34.12 -20.82
C VAL A 239 -26.38 34.34 -21.06
N LEU A 240 -25.94 34.17 -22.32
CA LEU A 240 -24.55 34.36 -22.72
C LEU A 240 -24.30 35.83 -23.09
N ILE A 241 -23.13 36.34 -22.70
CA ILE A 241 -22.78 37.74 -22.87
C ILE A 241 -21.80 37.82 -24.04
N LYS A 242 -22.14 38.63 -25.05
CA LYS A 242 -21.26 38.81 -26.20
C LYS A 242 -19.90 39.35 -25.75
N LEU A 243 -18.86 38.58 -25.98
CA LEU A 243 -17.48 39.04 -25.78
C LEU A 243 -17.11 39.95 -26.97
N GLY A 244 -16.61 41.15 -26.67
CA GLY A 244 -16.14 42.08 -27.71
C GLY A 244 -15.12 41.40 -28.63
N HIS A 245 -15.25 41.65 -29.93
CA HIS A 245 -14.51 41.00 -31.02
C HIS A 245 -12.98 41.23 -31.00
N ASP A 246 -12.46 42.08 -30.11
CA ASP A 246 -11.07 42.56 -30.14
C ASP A 246 -10.05 41.62 -29.47
N ARG A 247 -10.49 40.47 -28.91
CA ARG A 247 -9.59 39.55 -28.18
C ARG A 247 -9.70 38.06 -28.54
N LEU A 248 -10.46 37.69 -29.58
CA LEU A 248 -10.55 36.29 -30.03
C LEU A 248 -9.73 36.08 -31.32
N PRO A 249 -8.91 35.02 -31.42
CA PRO A 249 -8.27 34.65 -32.68
C PRO A 249 -9.32 34.37 -33.76
N ALA A 250 -8.95 34.61 -35.02
CA ALA A 250 -9.85 34.71 -36.17
C ALA A 250 -10.71 33.46 -36.47
N THR A 251 -10.43 32.33 -35.84
CA THR A 251 -11.10 31.04 -36.04
C THR A 251 -12.43 30.90 -35.30
N GLN A 252 -12.75 31.81 -34.38
CA GLN A 252 -13.99 31.79 -33.58
C GLN A 252 -14.99 32.90 -33.97
N ARG A 253 -14.98 33.31 -35.24
CA ARG A 253 -15.82 34.39 -35.76
C ARG A 253 -17.27 33.98 -36.05
N ASP A 254 -17.58 32.69 -36.15
CA ASP A 254 -18.91 32.19 -36.52
C ASP A 254 -19.49 31.26 -35.45
N VAL A 255 -19.97 31.82 -34.34
CA VAL A 255 -20.98 31.14 -33.51
C VAL A 255 -22.20 32.06 -33.43
N PRO A 256 -23.27 31.79 -34.20
CA PRO A 256 -24.48 32.61 -34.15
C PRO A 256 -25.14 32.46 -32.78
N SER A 257 -25.57 33.58 -32.21
CA SER A 257 -26.42 33.63 -31.02
C SER A 257 -27.75 32.93 -31.31
N GLY A 258 -27.82 31.64 -30.96
CA GLY A 258 -29.02 30.82 -31.09
C GLY A 258 -28.98 29.72 -30.04
N HIS A 259 -30.14 29.40 -29.46
CA HIS A 259 -30.31 28.42 -28.40
C HIS A 259 -29.51 27.14 -28.67
N LEU A 260 -28.41 26.96 -27.93
CA LEU A 260 -27.52 25.83 -28.07
C LEU A 260 -28.12 24.63 -27.34
N HIS A 261 -28.89 23.82 -28.05
CA HIS A 261 -29.31 22.51 -27.56
C HIS A 261 -28.19 21.49 -27.75
N ARG A 262 -27.81 20.86 -26.63
CA ARG A 262 -27.01 19.64 -26.48
C ARG A 262 -26.17 19.26 -27.70
N GLY A 263 -24.94 19.77 -27.76
CA GLY A 263 -23.97 19.42 -28.80
C GLY A 263 -22.67 18.93 -28.17
N ARG A 264 -22.26 17.71 -28.53
CA ARG A 264 -20.89 17.24 -28.34
C ARG A 264 -20.03 17.92 -29.40
N LEU A 265 -19.01 18.67 -29.00
CA LEU A 265 -17.99 19.17 -29.93
C LEU A 265 -17.12 17.99 -30.36
N VAL A 266 -17.57 17.26 -31.39
CA VAL A 266 -16.73 16.30 -32.11
C VAL A 266 -15.82 17.09 -33.03
N PRO A 267 -14.49 16.85 -33.06
CA PRO A 267 -13.59 17.57 -33.95
C PRO A 267 -14.06 17.39 -35.40
N ALA A 268 -14.34 18.52 -36.05
CA ALA A 268 -14.80 18.55 -37.43
C ALA A 268 -13.70 17.99 -38.33
N LYS A 269 -13.88 16.74 -38.78
CA LYS A 269 -13.09 16.19 -39.87
C LYS A 269 -13.45 16.99 -41.14
N ARG A 270 -12.64 18.01 -41.46
CA ARG A 270 -12.80 18.77 -42.70
C ARG A 270 -12.68 17.78 -43.86
N LEU A 271 -13.81 17.51 -44.53
CA LEU A 271 -13.77 16.94 -45.88
C LEU A 271 -13.05 17.95 -46.76
N SER A 272 -11.86 17.59 -47.22
CA SER A 272 -11.17 18.30 -48.30
C SER A 272 -12.06 18.32 -49.55
N PRO A 273 -12.13 19.44 -50.30
CA PRO A 273 -12.82 19.46 -51.57
C PRO A 273 -12.07 18.58 -52.56
N GLY A 274 -12.74 17.56 -53.10
CA GLY A 274 -12.18 16.63 -54.07
C GLY A 274 -11.94 17.30 -55.42
N THR A 275 -10.73 17.15 -55.95
CA THR A 275 -10.41 17.37 -57.37
C THR A 275 -10.74 16.08 -58.15
N PRO A 276 -11.42 16.15 -59.31
CA PRO A 276 -11.89 14.98 -60.03
C PRO A 276 -10.76 14.37 -60.87
N GLY A 277 -10.56 13.05 -60.79
CA GLY A 277 -9.54 12.41 -61.63
C GLY A 277 -9.42 10.89 -61.53
N SER A 278 -10.06 10.21 -62.48
CA SER A 278 -9.76 8.84 -62.96
C SER A 278 -10.25 7.64 -62.13
N THR A 279 -11.42 7.17 -62.56
CA THR A 279 -11.84 5.78 -62.64
C THR A 279 -10.70 4.79 -62.94
N LYS A 280 -10.45 3.86 -62.01
CA LYS A 280 -9.93 2.53 -62.37
C LYS A 280 -10.74 1.44 -61.66
N ARG A 281 -11.67 0.88 -62.44
CA ARG A 281 -12.36 -0.40 -62.22
C ARG A 281 -11.40 -1.47 -61.70
N ARG A 282 -11.72 -2.09 -60.56
CA ARG A 282 -11.36 -3.50 -60.28
C ARG A 282 -12.52 -4.21 -59.59
N SER A 283 -13.00 -5.24 -60.28
CA SER A 283 -14.08 -6.16 -59.90
C SER A 283 -13.74 -7.03 -58.67
N PRO A 284 -14.74 -7.65 -58.02
CA PRO A 284 -14.59 -8.28 -56.72
C PRO A 284 -14.19 -9.75 -56.85
N ARG A 285 -13.23 -10.20 -56.03
CA ARG A 285 -12.87 -11.63 -55.90
C ARG A 285 -13.48 -12.19 -54.61
N LYS A 286 -14.47 -13.07 -54.78
CA LYS A 286 -15.00 -13.99 -53.77
C LYS A 286 -13.91 -14.97 -53.31
N LEU A 287 -13.85 -15.25 -52.00
CA LEU A 287 -13.40 -16.49 -51.36
C LEU A 287 -13.81 -16.38 -49.88
N ARG A 288 -14.99 -16.87 -49.47
CA ARG A 288 -15.33 -18.26 -49.07
C ARG A 288 -14.53 -18.77 -47.84
N SER A 289 -15.31 -19.01 -46.78
CA SER A 289 -15.21 -20.13 -45.80
C SER A 289 -14.03 -20.20 -44.83
N ALA A 290 -14.34 -20.05 -43.53
CA ALA A 290 -13.89 -20.99 -42.49
C ALA A 290 -14.86 -20.97 -41.31
N GLU A 291 -15.63 -22.05 -41.22
CA GLU A 291 -16.47 -22.50 -40.12
C GLU A 291 -15.61 -23.22 -39.07
N ARG A 292 -15.79 -22.92 -37.77
CA ARG A 292 -15.46 -23.76 -36.60
C ARG A 292 -16.07 -23.08 -35.37
N ARG A 293 -17.28 -23.43 -34.92
CA ARG A 293 -17.68 -24.57 -34.06
C ARG A 293 -16.97 -24.64 -32.70
N SER A 294 -17.82 -24.68 -31.66
CA SER A 294 -17.65 -25.30 -30.33
C SER A 294 -16.86 -24.50 -29.28
N ALA A 295 -17.23 -24.42 -28.00
CA ALA A 295 -18.34 -25.04 -27.26
C ALA A 295 -18.63 -24.29 -25.94
N THR A 296 -19.90 -24.31 -25.58
CA THR A 296 -20.50 -24.18 -24.24
C THR A 296 -19.88 -25.14 -23.23
N ILE A 297 -19.39 -24.66 -22.06
CA ILE A 297 -19.39 -25.41 -20.78
C ILE A 297 -19.48 -24.42 -19.59
N ARG A 298 -20.65 -24.37 -18.94
CA ARG A 298 -20.89 -24.19 -17.48
C ARG A 298 -21.42 -25.56 -17.02
N PRO A 299 -21.16 -26.10 -15.81
CA PRO A 299 -21.46 -25.51 -14.48
C PRO A 299 -20.28 -25.79 -13.48
N ASP A 300 -20.27 -25.52 -12.17
CA ASP A 300 -21.21 -25.92 -11.12
C ASP A 300 -20.86 -25.25 -9.76
N ARG A 301 -21.90 -25.14 -8.93
CA ARG A 301 -21.91 -24.72 -7.53
C ARG A 301 -21.06 -25.67 -6.68
N ARG A 302 -20.37 -25.13 -5.67
CA ARG A 302 -20.24 -25.81 -4.37
C ARG A 302 -20.23 -24.80 -3.23
N SER A 303 -21.35 -24.81 -2.52
CA SER A 303 -21.51 -24.34 -1.15
C SER A 303 -20.66 -25.20 -0.20
N THR A 304 -19.76 -24.58 0.55
CA THR A 304 -19.24 -25.18 1.79
C THR A 304 -19.61 -24.28 2.95
N SER A 305 -20.78 -24.59 3.51
CA SER A 305 -21.09 -24.34 4.91
C SER A 305 -20.04 -25.05 5.77
N ARG A 306 -19.33 -24.30 6.62
CA ARG A 306 -18.57 -24.90 7.72
C ARG A 306 -18.95 -24.20 9.02
N ARG A 307 -19.66 -24.98 9.84
CA ARG A 307 -20.00 -24.74 11.24
C ARG A 307 -18.77 -24.33 12.03
N GLY A 308 -18.87 -23.26 12.82
CA GLY A 308 -18.01 -23.04 13.96
C GLY A 308 -18.44 -23.92 15.14
N PRO A 309 -17.51 -24.39 15.98
CA PRO A 309 -17.84 -24.90 17.30
C PRO A 309 -17.88 -23.77 18.34
N SER A 310 -18.77 -23.98 19.29
CA SER A 310 -19.05 -23.22 20.49
C SER A 310 -17.99 -23.37 21.59
N ASP A 311 -18.14 -22.48 22.57
CA ASP A 311 -17.75 -22.57 23.98
C ASP A 311 -16.32 -22.26 24.42
N GLY A 312 -16.27 -21.41 25.45
CA GLY A 312 -15.39 -21.68 26.59
C GLY A 312 -14.74 -20.47 27.25
N SER A 313 -15.52 -19.79 28.10
CA SER A 313 -15.15 -19.43 29.49
C SER A 313 -13.95 -18.52 29.84
N THR A 314 -14.24 -17.61 30.81
CA THR A 314 -13.36 -17.12 31.93
C THR A 314 -12.17 -16.21 31.57
N GLN A 315 -11.79 -15.12 32.26
CA GLN A 315 -11.97 -14.47 33.58
C GLN A 315 -11.58 -12.98 33.36
N SER A 316 -12.24 -11.96 33.93
CA SER A 316 -12.08 -11.37 35.28
C SER A 316 -10.67 -10.87 35.66
N THR A 317 -10.63 -9.64 36.20
CA THR A 317 -9.57 -8.97 37.00
C THR A 317 -8.25 -8.65 36.28
N THR A 318 -7.66 -7.44 36.33
CA THR A 318 -7.60 -6.37 37.34
C THR A 318 -7.20 -5.08 36.63
#